data_AF-A0AA39XK20-F1
#
_entry.id   AF-A0AA39XK20-F1
#
_cell.length_a   1.000
_cell.length_b   1.000
_cell.length_c   1.000
_cell.angle_alpha   90.00
_cell.angle_beta   90.00
_cell.angle_gamma   90.00
#
_symmetry.space_group_name_H-M   'P 1'
#
loop_
_entity.id
_entity.type
_entity.pdbx_description
1 polymer ?
#
loop_
_entity_poly.entity_id
_entity_poly.type
_entity_poly.pdbx_seq_one_letter_code
_entity_poly.pdbx_strand_id
1 'polypeptide(L)'
;MVFETFVPFVSGMTNQITTNLSQTFTNMTLEKWIRVVIIVGAYCLLRPYIIQLGAKSQMKSHEKEAAESEAAYQAKISANELRGIKLPGVDSDDEDEDESAATGADWGKKARRRQRTMIKKLLEAEEARLQETKEEEEDKDIEEFLVKT
;
A
#
# COMPACT_ATOMS: atom_id res chain seq x y z
N MET A 1 7.65 -40.90 -3.85
CA MET A 1 8.93 -40.85 -3.09
C MET A 1 8.95 -39.74 -2.03
N VAL A 2 8.74 -38.45 -2.34
CA VAL A 2 8.78 -37.37 -1.32
C VAL A 2 7.67 -37.49 -0.26
N PHE A 3 6.44 -37.83 -0.65
CA PHE A 3 5.33 -37.95 0.30
C PHE A 3 5.48 -39.15 1.27
N GLU A 4 6.10 -40.24 0.86
CA GLU A 4 6.29 -41.44 1.71
C GLU A 4 7.38 -41.26 2.78
N THR A 5 8.32 -40.34 2.57
CA THR A 5 9.32 -39.97 3.59
C THR A 5 8.86 -38.78 4.44
N PHE A 6 8.01 -37.91 3.89
CA PHE A 6 7.51 -36.73 4.57
C PHE A 6 6.52 -37.06 5.71
N VAL A 7 5.57 -37.98 5.48
CA VAL A 7 4.61 -38.39 6.52
C VAL A 7 5.29 -38.97 7.76
N PRO A 8 6.20 -39.95 7.68
CA PRO A 8 6.89 -40.47 8.87
C PRO A 8 7.85 -39.44 9.49
N PHE A 9 8.43 -38.54 8.70
CA PHE A 9 9.24 -37.43 9.23
C PHE A 9 8.41 -36.46 10.07
N VAL A 10 7.26 -35.99 9.53
CA VAL A 10 6.33 -35.12 10.27
C VAL A 10 5.80 -35.84 11.50
N SER A 11 5.42 -37.11 11.39
CA SER A 11 4.92 -37.91 12.52
C SER A 11 5.98 -38.07 13.63
N GLY A 12 7.24 -38.31 13.24
CA GLY A 12 8.36 -38.40 14.18
C GLY A 12 8.60 -37.05 14.87
N MET A 13 8.61 -35.98 14.08
CA MET A 13 8.80 -34.62 14.60
C MET A 13 7.67 -34.20 15.54
N THR A 14 6.41 -34.49 15.21
CA THR A 14 5.27 -34.18 16.10
C THR A 14 5.34 -34.99 17.38
N ASN A 15 5.66 -36.29 17.32
CA ASN A 15 5.79 -37.13 18.51
C ASN A 15 6.95 -36.65 19.41
N GLN A 16 8.07 -36.24 18.84
CA GLN A 16 9.19 -35.70 19.60
C GLN A 16 8.82 -34.36 20.24
N ILE A 17 8.15 -33.48 19.49
CA ILE A 17 7.69 -32.19 20.02
C ILE A 17 6.68 -32.41 21.14
N THR A 18 5.64 -33.21 20.95
CA THR A 18 4.60 -33.42 21.98
C THR A 18 5.17 -34.07 23.22
N THR A 19 6.05 -35.06 23.08
CA THR A 19 6.66 -35.74 24.23
C THR A 19 7.58 -34.79 25.01
N ASN A 20 8.46 -34.06 24.32
CA ASN A 20 9.37 -33.11 24.97
C ASN A 20 8.62 -31.92 25.59
N LEU A 21 7.59 -31.40 24.92
CA LEU A 21 6.80 -30.28 25.39
C LEU A 21 5.95 -30.69 26.59
N SER A 22 5.27 -31.84 26.51
CA SER A 22 4.51 -32.40 27.63
C SER A 22 5.40 -32.69 28.84
N GLN A 23 6.58 -33.26 28.63
CA GLN A 23 7.52 -33.58 29.70
C GLN A 23 8.12 -32.32 30.35
N THR A 24 8.27 -31.25 29.58
CA THR A 24 8.68 -29.93 30.08
C THR A 24 7.61 -29.33 30.99
N PHE A 25 6.33 -29.42 30.61
CA PHE A 25 5.21 -28.94 31.42
C PHE A 25 4.93 -29.78 32.67
N THR A 26 5.12 -31.12 32.61
CA THR A 26 4.90 -32.00 33.77
C THR A 26 6.05 -31.96 34.78
N ASN A 27 7.29 -31.66 34.37
CA ASN A 27 8.45 -31.52 35.26
C ASN A 27 8.77 -30.05 35.63
N MET A 28 7.72 -29.22 35.74
CA MET A 28 7.88 -27.79 35.99
C MET A 28 7.90 -27.49 37.49
N THR A 29 9.06 -27.09 38.01
CA THR A 29 9.20 -26.51 39.35
C THR A 29 8.80 -25.03 39.34
N LEU A 30 8.45 -24.47 40.50
CA LEU A 30 8.01 -23.07 40.63
C LEU A 30 9.04 -22.07 40.09
N GLU A 31 10.33 -22.34 40.27
CA GLU A 31 11.43 -21.53 39.75
C GLU A 31 11.39 -21.40 38.21
N LYS A 32 11.09 -22.51 37.51
CA LYS A 32 11.02 -22.52 36.04
C LYS A 32 9.82 -21.72 35.54
N TRP A 33 8.69 -21.78 36.24
CA TRP A 33 7.51 -20.97 35.93
C TRP A 33 7.79 -19.47 36.03
N ILE A 34 8.44 -19.04 37.11
CA ILE A 34 8.84 -17.64 37.29
C ILE A 34 9.76 -17.19 36.14
N ARG A 35 10.73 -18.02 35.74
CA ARG A 35 11.61 -17.73 34.61
C ARG A 35 10.84 -17.54 33.30
N VAL A 36 9.85 -18.39 33.00
CA VAL A 36 9.00 -18.26 31.81
C VAL A 36 8.20 -16.96 31.85
N VAL A 37 7.57 -16.65 32.98
CA VAL A 37 6.79 -15.41 33.15
C VAL A 37 7.67 -14.18 32.95
N ILE A 38 8.91 -14.18 33.48
CA ILE A 38 9.87 -13.07 33.28
C ILE A 38 10.23 -12.93 31.80
N ILE A 39 10.52 -14.01 31.09
CA ILE A 39 10.89 -13.96 29.66
C ILE A 39 9.71 -13.45 28.82
N VAL A 40 8.51 -13.99 29.05
CA VAL A 40 7.31 -13.58 28.32
C VAL A 40 6.94 -12.13 28.65
N GLY A 41 6.96 -11.76 29.93
CA GLY A 41 6.69 -10.40 30.38
C GLY A 41 7.70 -9.40 29.80
N ALA A 42 8.99 -9.73 29.80
CA ALA A 42 10.04 -8.93 29.19
C ALA A 42 9.81 -8.77 27.67
N TYR A 43 9.42 -9.84 26.96
CA TYR A 43 9.12 -9.77 25.53
C TYR A 43 7.89 -8.89 25.24
N CYS A 44 6.82 -9.03 26.03
CA CYS A 44 5.63 -8.19 25.91
C CYS A 44 5.95 -6.71 26.07
N LEU A 45 6.85 -6.38 27.00
CA LEU A 45 7.34 -5.01 27.21
C LEU A 45 8.28 -4.55 26.10
N LEU A 46 9.20 -5.40 25.64
CA LEU A 46 10.22 -5.06 24.63
C LEU A 46 9.63 -4.89 23.22
N ARG A 47 8.63 -5.70 22.85
CA ARG A 47 8.00 -5.72 21.52
C ARG A 47 7.55 -4.35 20.99
N PRO A 48 6.78 -3.52 21.72
CA PRO A 48 6.34 -2.23 21.19
C PRO A 48 7.51 -1.30 20.88
N TYR A 49 8.59 -1.31 21.67
CA TYR A 49 9.76 -0.48 21.42
C TYR A 49 10.54 -0.90 20.18
N ILE A 50 10.71 -2.22 19.97
CA ILE A 50 11.35 -2.73 18.75
C ILE A 50 10.56 -2.32 17.50
N ILE A 51 9.22 -2.45 17.55
CA ILE A 51 8.35 -2.08 16.42
C ILE A 51 8.45 -0.59 16.11
N GLN A 52 8.48 0.28 17.13
CA GLN A 52 8.61 1.72 16.93
C GLN A 52 9.95 2.12 16.30
N LEU A 53 11.05 1.46 16.66
CA LEU A 53 12.36 1.70 16.04
C LEU A 53 12.41 1.20 14.59
N GLY A 54 11.84 0.02 14.33
CA GLY A 54 11.73 -0.53 12.98
C GLY A 54 10.90 0.38 12.06
N ALA A 55 9.74 0.86 12.54
CA ALA A 55 8.87 1.75 11.78
C ALA A 55 9.56 3.08 11.41
N LYS A 56 10.31 3.68 12.33
CA LYS A 56 11.10 4.90 12.05
C LYS A 56 12.19 4.68 11.01
N SER A 57 12.88 3.53 11.08
CA SER A 57 13.89 3.17 10.09
C SER A 57 13.28 2.95 8.71
N GLN A 58 12.14 2.26 8.64
CA GLN A 58 11.42 2.00 7.39
C GLN A 58 10.92 3.31 6.76
N MET A 59 10.32 4.20 7.54
CA MET A 59 9.86 5.52 7.06
C MET A 59 11.02 6.34 6.49
N LYS A 60 12.17 6.39 7.18
CA LYS A 60 13.36 7.10 6.71
C LYS A 60 13.92 6.54 5.40
N SER A 61 13.89 5.22 5.22
CA SER A 61 14.29 4.58 3.96
C SER A 61 13.33 4.91 2.82
N HIS A 62 12.02 4.89 3.08
CA HIS A 62 11.01 5.24 2.06
C HIS A 62 11.06 6.73 1.67
N GLU A 63 11.30 7.63 2.63
CA GLU A 63 11.49 9.06 2.34
C GLU A 63 12.74 9.32 1.50
N LYS A 64 13.85 8.63 1.81
CA LYS A 64 15.08 8.75 1.04
C LYS A 64 14.92 8.20 -0.38
N GLU A 65 14.28 7.04 -0.54
CA GLU A 65 14.01 6.44 -1.84
C GLU A 65 13.03 7.30 -2.66
N ALA A 66 12.00 7.88 -2.02
CA ALA A 66 11.08 8.82 -2.66
C ALA A 66 11.83 10.07 -3.15
N ALA A 67 12.63 10.70 -2.30
CA ALA A 67 13.41 11.90 -2.66
C ALA A 67 14.43 11.63 -3.78
N GLU A 68 15.12 10.48 -3.75
CA GLU A 68 16.04 10.09 -4.83
C GLU A 68 15.30 9.77 -6.12
N SER A 69 14.10 9.17 -6.05
CA SER A 69 13.26 8.90 -7.21
C SER A 69 12.69 10.18 -7.84
N GLU A 70 12.29 11.15 -7.02
CA GLU A 70 11.80 12.46 -7.46
C GLU A 70 12.95 13.27 -8.06
N ALA A 71 14.12 13.30 -7.42
CA ALA A 71 15.30 13.95 -7.98
C ALA A 71 15.75 13.29 -9.29
N ALA A 72 15.68 11.95 -9.40
CA ALA A 72 15.99 11.25 -10.64
C ALA A 72 14.92 11.46 -11.73
N TYR A 73 13.66 11.65 -11.37
CA TYR A 73 12.59 11.99 -12.32
C TYR A 73 12.75 13.44 -12.81
N GLN A 74 12.99 14.39 -11.91
CA GLN A 74 13.25 15.79 -12.24
C GLN A 74 14.54 15.99 -13.03
N ALA A 75 15.59 15.19 -12.77
CA ALA A 75 16.84 15.22 -13.54
C ALA A 75 16.73 14.56 -14.92
N LYS A 76 15.78 13.61 -15.10
CA LYS A 76 15.49 13.00 -16.41
C LYS A 76 14.60 13.87 -17.29
N ILE A 77 13.80 14.75 -16.70
CA ILE A 77 13.03 15.76 -17.45
C ILE A 77 14.00 16.83 -17.96
N SER A 78 14.47 16.64 -19.19
CA SER A 78 15.25 17.63 -19.92
C SER A 78 14.33 18.72 -20.46
N ALA A 79 14.77 19.98 -20.44
CA ALA A 79 14.01 21.13 -20.97
C ALA A 79 13.59 20.94 -22.45
N ASN A 80 14.25 20.05 -23.19
CA ASN A 80 13.89 19.71 -24.57
C ASN A 80 12.67 18.77 -24.67
N GLU A 81 12.39 17.95 -23.65
CA GLU A 81 11.17 17.12 -23.59
C GLU A 81 9.92 17.99 -23.33
N LEU A 82 10.00 19.04 -22.52
CA LEU A 82 8.88 19.98 -22.31
C LEU A 82 8.49 20.79 -23.56
N ARG A 83 9.34 20.84 -24.59
CA ARG A 83 9.09 21.67 -25.78
C ARG A 83 8.19 20.99 -26.82
N GLY A 84 7.80 19.74 -26.60
CA GLY A 84 6.92 18.97 -27.49
C GLY A 84 5.86 18.10 -26.81
N ILE A 85 5.77 18.12 -25.48
CA ILE A 85 4.80 17.30 -24.74
C ILE A 85 3.51 18.11 -24.51
N LYS A 86 2.42 17.66 -25.14
CA LYS A 86 1.04 18.00 -24.75
C LYS A 86 0.87 17.51 -23.31
N LEU A 87 0.69 18.43 -22.36
CA LEU A 87 0.51 18.10 -20.95
C LEU A 87 -0.65 17.08 -20.80
N PRO A 88 -0.48 15.99 -20.04
CA PRO A 88 -1.58 15.07 -19.77
C PRO A 88 -2.62 15.79 -18.90
N GLY A 89 -3.71 16.20 -19.54
CA GLY A 89 -4.75 17.07 -18.99
C GLY A 89 -5.44 17.93 -20.05
N VAL A 90 -4.84 18.09 -21.23
CA VAL A 90 -5.52 18.66 -22.40
C VAL A 90 -6.00 17.50 -23.27
N ASP A 91 -7.32 17.29 -23.22
CA ASP A 91 -8.18 16.56 -24.13
C ASP A 91 -7.50 15.89 -25.35
N SER A 92 -7.44 14.56 -25.31
CA SER A 92 -7.28 13.69 -26.47
C SER A 92 -7.89 12.35 -26.07
N ASP A 93 -9.20 12.27 -26.26
CA ASP A 93 -9.88 11.04 -26.66
C ASP A 93 -9.17 10.51 -27.92
N ASP A 94 -8.45 9.40 -27.80
CA ASP A 94 -8.15 8.57 -28.97
C ASP A 94 -7.77 7.15 -28.53
N GLU A 95 -8.43 6.23 -29.22
CA GLU A 95 -8.39 4.78 -29.08
C GLU A 95 -7.04 4.21 -29.55
N ASP A 96 -6.63 3.11 -28.89
CA ASP A 96 -5.71 2.06 -29.34
C ASP A 96 -4.34 2.40 -29.96
N GLU A 97 -3.26 1.95 -29.29
CA GLU A 97 -2.29 1.02 -29.90
C GLU A 97 -1.34 0.42 -28.85
N ASP A 98 -1.50 -0.90 -28.66
CA ASP A 98 -0.49 -1.81 -28.15
C ASP A 98 0.73 -1.78 -29.09
N GLU A 99 1.92 -1.47 -28.58
CA GLU A 99 3.18 -2.17 -28.90
C GLU A 99 4.35 -1.52 -28.15
N SER A 100 4.69 -2.06 -26.97
CA SER A 100 6.06 -1.98 -26.49
C SER A 100 6.42 -3.20 -25.65
N ALA A 101 7.03 -4.15 -26.33
CA ALA A 101 7.69 -5.31 -25.74
C ALA A 101 8.90 -4.86 -24.90
N ALA A 102 8.71 -4.70 -23.60
CA ALA A 102 9.80 -4.67 -22.63
C ALA A 102 9.42 -5.51 -21.40
N THR A 103 10.07 -6.66 -21.31
CA THR A 103 10.04 -7.64 -20.22
C THR A 103 10.39 -6.98 -18.88
N GLY A 104 9.40 -6.67 -18.04
CA GLY A 104 9.64 -6.11 -16.72
C GLY A 104 8.36 -5.86 -15.91
N ALA A 105 8.06 -6.78 -14.99
CA ALA A 105 7.18 -6.59 -13.83
C ALA A 105 5.73 -6.09 -14.10
N ASP A 106 4.84 -7.03 -14.44
CA ASP A 106 3.39 -6.81 -14.58
C ASP A 106 2.62 -6.70 -13.24
N TRP A 107 3.26 -6.97 -12.10
CA TRP A 107 2.60 -7.08 -10.80
C TRP A 107 2.08 -5.76 -10.19
N GLY A 108 2.38 -4.60 -10.80
CA GLY A 108 1.95 -3.29 -10.31
C GLY A 108 0.96 -2.55 -11.20
N LYS A 109 0.79 -2.95 -12.47
CA LYS A 109 0.00 -2.19 -13.46
C LYS A 109 -1.48 -2.13 -13.08
N LYS A 110 -2.04 -3.25 -12.60
CA LYS A 110 -3.46 -3.33 -12.17
C LYS A 110 -3.75 -2.49 -10.93
N ALA A 111 -2.82 -2.44 -9.97
CA ALA A 111 -2.97 -1.63 -8.76
C ALA A 111 -2.92 -0.12 -9.08
N ARG A 112 -1.97 0.30 -9.92
CA ARG A 112 -1.86 1.69 -10.39
C ARG A 112 -3.08 2.13 -11.21
N ARG A 113 -3.60 1.25 -12.08
CA ARG A 113 -4.83 1.52 -12.84
C ARG A 113 -6.03 1.74 -11.90
N ARG A 114 -6.18 0.92 -10.86
CA ARG A 114 -7.25 1.07 -9.85
C ARG A 114 -7.13 2.37 -9.04
N GLN A 115 -5.93 2.74 -8.64
CA GLN A 115 -5.67 4.00 -7.95
C GLN A 115 -6.03 5.21 -8.81
N ARG A 116 -5.61 5.21 -10.09
CA ARG A 116 -5.97 6.26 -11.05
C ARG A 116 -7.47 6.35 -11.28
N THR A 117 -8.18 5.23 -11.39
CA THR A 117 -9.64 5.24 -11.55
C THR A 117 -10.36 5.76 -10.31
N MET A 118 -9.87 5.46 -9.10
CA MET A 118 -10.46 6.03 -7.88
C MET A 118 -10.25 7.54 -7.80
N ILE A 119 -9.06 8.03 -8.12
CA ILE A 119 -8.76 9.47 -8.13
C ILE A 119 -9.60 10.20 -9.18
N LYS A 120 -9.70 9.66 -10.41
CA LYS A 120 -10.55 10.24 -11.47
C LYS A 120 -12.01 10.33 -11.03
N LYS A 121 -12.54 9.27 -10.40
CA LYS A 121 -13.93 9.22 -9.95
C LYS A 121 -14.23 10.19 -8.79
N LEU A 122 -13.24 10.44 -7.92
CA LEU A 122 -13.36 11.44 -6.86
C LEU A 122 -13.34 12.86 -7.43
N LEU A 123 -12.47 13.13 -8.40
CA LEU A 123 -12.35 14.44 -9.04
C LEU A 123 -13.60 14.78 -9.87
N GLU A 124 -14.12 13.81 -10.63
CA GLU A 124 -15.38 13.95 -11.39
C GLU A 124 -16.59 14.20 -10.49
N ALA A 125 -16.65 13.57 -9.32
CA ALA A 125 -17.71 13.83 -8.34
C ALA A 125 -17.62 15.24 -7.72
N GLU A 126 -16.41 15.76 -7.54
CA GLU A 126 -16.19 17.13 -7.06
C GLU A 126 -16.55 18.17 -8.14
N GLU A 127 -16.17 17.92 -9.39
CA GLU A 127 -16.52 18.77 -10.53
C GLU A 127 -18.03 18.82 -10.76
N ALA A 128 -18.72 17.68 -10.71
CA ALA A 128 -20.17 17.62 -10.82
C ALA A 128 -20.86 18.43 -9.70
N ARG A 129 -20.37 18.33 -8.45
CA ARG A 129 -20.92 19.11 -7.33
C ARG A 129 -20.71 20.61 -7.49
N LEU A 130 -19.60 21.01 -8.11
CA LEU A 130 -19.30 22.42 -8.41
C LEU A 130 -20.13 22.93 -9.58
N GLN A 131 -20.40 22.09 -10.59
CA GLN A 131 -21.29 22.42 -11.69
C GLN A 131 -22.73 22.61 -11.20
N GLU A 132 -23.26 21.68 -10.39
CA GLU A 132 -24.59 21.83 -9.77
C GLU A 132 -24.72 23.16 -9.00
N THR A 133 -23.71 23.53 -8.19
CA THR A 133 -23.75 24.83 -7.49
C THR A 133 -23.65 26.04 -8.41
N LYS A 134 -22.95 25.93 -9.54
CA LYS A 134 -22.85 27.02 -10.52
C LYS A 134 -24.12 27.16 -11.33
N GLU A 135 -24.73 26.04 -11.73
CA GLU A 135 -26.02 26.02 -12.43
C GLU A 135 -27.12 26.59 -11.52
N GLU A 136 -27.11 26.27 -10.22
CA GLU A 136 -28.03 26.88 -9.23
C GLU A 136 -27.82 28.40 -9.05
N GLU A 137 -26.57 28.89 -9.12
CA GLU A 137 -26.26 30.32 -9.06
C GLU A 137 -26.66 31.04 -10.37
N GLU A 138 -26.39 30.44 -11.53
CA GLU A 138 -26.74 30.97 -12.85
C GLU A 138 -28.27 31.02 -13.07
N ASP A 139 -29.01 30.00 -12.64
CA ASP A 139 -30.48 29.98 -12.69
C ASP A 139 -31.09 31.07 -11.79
N LYS A 140 -30.50 31.29 -10.61
CA LYS A 140 -30.93 32.32 -9.66
C LYS A 140 -30.68 33.74 -10.17
N ASP A 141 -29.57 33.94 -10.88
CA ASP A 141 -29.26 35.20 -11.54
C ASP A 141 -30.23 35.47 -12.72
N ILE A 142 -30.73 34.43 -13.39
CA ILE A 142 -31.76 34.55 -14.46
C ILE A 142 -33.16 34.83 -13.87
N GLU A 143 -33.51 34.25 -12.73
CA GLU A 143 -34.78 34.53 -12.02
C GLU A 143 -34.94 36.02 -11.66
N GLU A 144 -33.84 36.70 -11.30
CA GLU A 144 -33.84 38.14 -11.00
C GLU A 144 -34.25 38.99 -12.23
N PHE A 145 -33.94 38.53 -13.45
CA PHE A 145 -34.32 39.21 -14.68
C PHE A 145 -35.73 38.90 -15.19
N LEU A 146 -36.40 37.86 -14.67
CA LEU A 146 -37.77 37.49 -15.05
C LEU A 146 -38.85 38.25 -14.25
N VAL A 147 -38.50 38.91 -13.14
CA VAL A 147 -39.40 39.79 -12.37
C VAL A 147 -39.27 41.24 -12.83
N LYS A 148 -39.55 41.52 -14.10
CA LYS A 148 -39.82 42.90 -14.55
C LYS A 148 -40.61 42.96 -15.86
N THR A 149 -41.90 42.64 -15.83
CA THR A 149 -43.00 43.48 -16.34
C THR A 149 -44.35 42.90 -15.94
#